data_AF-A0A6B2GC91-F1
#
_entry.id   AF-A0A6B2GC91-F1
#
_cell.length_a   1.000
_cell.length_b   1.000
_cell.length_c   1.000
_cell.angle_alpha   90.00
_cell.angle_beta   90.00
_cell.angle_gamma   90.00
#
_symmetry.space_group_name_H-M   'P 1'
#
loop_
_entity.id
_entity.type
_entity.pdbx_description
1 polymer ?
#
loop_
_entity_poly.entity_id
_entity_poly.type
_entity_poly.pdbx_seq_one_letter_code
_entity_poly.pdbx_strand_id
1 'polypeptide(L)'
;LLMNDERKLRTILSKVKNSNQFPTHLPYEYSYEGMLERVQYYIDNQDFCAKKDSKKNELIVMRGKNGEDCQSTCSNQEFICEPDFFPLLSISSTNTDCTNMTSRQKLVFPAKMYITNKYLSCPQNDPMYYSCSAKLSGWSRLCPCRKYIKENIAIY
;
A
#
# COMPACT_ATOMS: atom_id res chain seq x y z
N LEU A 1 4.61 22.86 -1.35
CA LEU A 1 3.91 23.33 -2.57
C LEU A 1 4.93 24.03 -3.47
N LEU A 2 5.41 23.34 -4.52
CA LEU A 2 6.34 23.90 -5.51
C LEU A 2 5.77 25.14 -6.23
N MET A 3 4.44 25.26 -6.27
CA MET A 3 3.71 26.39 -6.87
C MET A 3 3.91 27.73 -6.15
N ASN A 4 4.36 27.73 -4.89
CA ASN A 4 4.58 28.95 -4.11
C ASN A 4 6.03 29.46 -4.20
N ASP A 5 6.91 28.72 -4.88
CA ASP A 5 8.32 29.06 -5.04
C ASP A 5 8.55 29.53 -6.48
N GLU A 6 8.38 30.84 -6.69
CA GLU A 6 8.48 31.47 -8.01
C GLU A 6 9.84 31.21 -8.66
N ARG A 7 10.92 31.14 -7.87
CA ARG A 7 12.26 30.83 -8.38
C ARG A 7 12.32 29.42 -8.96
N LYS A 8 11.84 28.41 -8.22
CA LYS A 8 11.77 27.03 -8.73
C LYS A 8 10.87 26.91 -9.95
N LEU A 9 9.73 27.60 -9.97
CA LEU A 9 8.82 27.61 -11.11
C LEU A 9 9.51 28.17 -12.37
N ARG A 10 10.17 29.34 -12.26
CA ARG A 10 10.93 29.94 -13.36
C ARG A 10 12.04 29.02 -13.86
N THR A 11 12.75 28.33 -12.97
CA THR A 11 13.79 27.35 -13.34
C THR A 11 13.21 26.14 -14.09
N ILE A 12 12.05 25.62 -13.68
CA ILE A 12 11.41 24.49 -14.39
C ILE A 12 10.92 24.93 -15.76
N LEU A 13 10.24 26.08 -15.85
CA LEU A 13 9.73 26.61 -17.11
C LEU A 13 10.84 26.90 -18.12
N SER A 14 11.98 27.44 -17.66
CA SER A 14 13.13 27.64 -18.55
C SER A 14 13.72 26.31 -19.03
N LYS A 15 13.80 25.30 -18.17
CA LYS A 15 14.23 23.94 -18.57
C LYS A 15 13.28 23.31 -19.60
N VAL A 16 11.98 23.40 -19.39
CA VAL A 16 10.97 22.88 -20.33
C VAL A 16 11.03 23.64 -21.65
N LYS A 17 11.06 24.98 -21.62
CA LYS A 17 11.15 25.81 -22.83
C LYS A 17 12.40 25.51 -23.66
N ASN A 18 13.52 25.24 -23.00
CA ASN A 18 14.80 24.95 -23.66
C ASN A 18 14.99 23.46 -23.99
N SER A 19 14.06 22.59 -23.60
CA SER A 19 14.07 21.18 -23.99
C SER A 19 13.40 21.02 -25.34
N ASN A 20 14.09 20.38 -26.28
CA ASN A 20 13.53 20.01 -27.59
C ASN A 20 13.16 18.52 -27.66
N GLN A 21 13.29 17.78 -26.55
CA GLN A 21 13.05 16.35 -26.49
C GLN A 21 11.96 16.05 -25.46
N PHE A 22 10.76 15.76 -25.97
CA PHE A 22 9.64 15.24 -25.19
C PHE A 22 9.22 13.93 -25.85
N PRO A 23 9.69 12.77 -25.36
CA PRO A 23 9.23 11.51 -25.91
C PRO A 23 7.71 11.43 -25.71
N THR A 24 6.99 11.14 -26.79
CA THR A 24 5.59 10.74 -26.66
C THR A 24 5.58 9.44 -25.85
N HIS A 25 4.98 9.49 -24.67
CA HIS A 25 4.90 8.35 -23.79
C HIS A 25 3.44 8.15 -23.38
N LEU A 26 2.91 6.98 -23.73
CA LEU A 26 1.65 6.47 -23.23
C LEU A 26 1.98 5.28 -22.33
N PRO A 27 1.76 5.36 -21.01
CA PRO A 27 1.98 4.20 -20.15
C PRO A 27 1.09 3.04 -20.59
N TYR A 28 1.61 1.83 -20.54
CA TYR A 28 0.95 0.67 -21.14
C TYR A 28 -0.46 0.42 -20.59
N GLU A 29 -0.67 0.63 -19.28
CA GLU A 29 -1.98 0.53 -18.60
C GLU A 29 -3.07 1.48 -19.11
N TYR A 30 -2.69 2.49 -19.89
CA TYR A 30 -3.61 3.42 -20.56
C TYR A 30 -3.73 3.17 -22.06
N SER A 31 -3.04 2.18 -22.61
CA SER A 31 -3.27 1.69 -23.97
C SER A 31 -4.54 0.84 -24.04
N TYR A 32 -5.11 0.66 -25.23
CA TYR A 32 -6.26 -0.23 -25.42
C TYR A 32 -5.94 -1.67 -24.99
N GLU A 33 -4.74 -2.14 -25.34
CA GLU A 33 -4.27 -3.50 -25.03
C GLU A 33 -4.07 -3.68 -23.52
N GLY A 34 -3.37 -2.75 -22.86
CA GLY A 34 -3.15 -2.82 -21.41
C GLY A 34 -4.45 -2.69 -20.60
N MET A 35 -5.42 -1.93 -21.08
CA MET A 35 -6.75 -1.88 -20.47
C MET A 35 -7.48 -3.23 -20.61
N LEU A 36 -7.47 -3.83 -21.80
CA LEU A 36 -8.12 -5.14 -22.03
C LEU A 36 -7.46 -6.25 -21.21
N GLU A 37 -6.13 -6.26 -21.14
CA GLU A 37 -5.37 -7.19 -20.29
C GLU A 37 -5.78 -7.05 -18.82
N ARG A 38 -5.85 -5.82 -18.31
CA ARG A 38 -6.29 -5.56 -16.92
C ARG A 38 -7.72 -6.00 -16.67
N VAL A 39 -8.65 -5.71 -17.59
CA VAL A 39 -10.05 -6.11 -17.45
C VAL A 39 -10.19 -7.63 -17.47
N GLN A 40 -9.50 -8.31 -18.37
CA GLN A 40 -9.48 -9.77 -18.43
C GLN A 40 -8.93 -10.36 -17.13
N TYR A 41 -7.82 -9.82 -16.61
CA TYR A 41 -7.25 -10.25 -15.34
C TYR A 41 -8.26 -10.14 -14.19
N TYR A 42 -9.01 -9.04 -14.10
CA TYR A 42 -10.04 -8.88 -13.08
C TYR A 42 -11.17 -9.89 -13.23
N ILE A 43 -11.66 -10.13 -14.45
CA ILE A 43 -12.70 -11.13 -14.70
C ILE A 43 -12.26 -12.52 -14.20
N ASP A 44 -11.01 -12.89 -14.46
CA ASP A 44 -10.52 -14.23 -14.11
C ASP A 44 -10.13 -14.37 -12.64
N ASN A 45 -9.69 -13.29 -11.99
CA ASN A 45 -9.02 -13.36 -10.68
C ASN A 45 -9.75 -12.64 -9.55
N GLN A 46 -10.60 -11.66 -9.82
CA GLN A 46 -11.27 -10.87 -8.79
C GLN A 46 -12.68 -11.41 -8.50
N ASP A 47 -12.73 -12.45 -7.67
CA ASP A 47 -13.99 -13.08 -7.23
C ASP A 47 -14.32 -12.69 -5.79
N PHE A 48 -15.37 -11.89 -5.62
CA PHE A 48 -15.91 -11.50 -4.31
C PHE A 48 -17.04 -12.43 -3.82
N CYS A 49 -17.52 -13.35 -4.67
CA CYS A 49 -18.63 -14.23 -4.38
C CYS A 49 -18.16 -15.56 -3.76
N ALA A 50 -17.10 -16.15 -4.32
CA ALA A 50 -16.49 -17.36 -3.77
C ALA A 50 -15.30 -17.02 -2.88
N LYS A 51 -15.06 -17.85 -1.84
CA LYS A 51 -13.79 -17.84 -1.11
C LYS A 51 -12.72 -18.47 -2.00
N LYS A 52 -12.17 -17.71 -2.92
CA LYS A 52 -11.02 -18.14 -3.72
C LYS A 52 -9.78 -18.20 -2.82
N ASP A 53 -8.91 -19.17 -3.04
CA ASP A 53 -7.59 -19.15 -2.42
C ASP A 53 -6.86 -17.90 -2.92
N SER A 54 -6.62 -16.96 -2.01
CA SER A 54 -5.76 -15.81 -2.26
C SER A 54 -4.44 -16.34 -2.83
N LYS A 55 -3.81 -15.66 -3.79
CA LYS A 55 -2.50 -16.03 -4.33
C LYS A 55 -1.40 -15.85 -3.27
N LYS A 56 -1.40 -16.68 -2.21
CA LYS A 56 -0.58 -16.51 -0.98
C LYS A 56 0.91 -16.44 -1.29
N ASN A 57 1.35 -17.07 -2.38
CA ASN A 57 2.74 -17.08 -2.81
C ASN A 57 3.26 -15.71 -3.29
N GLU A 58 2.38 -14.74 -3.54
CA GLU A 58 2.75 -13.39 -4.00
C GLU A 58 2.82 -12.36 -2.87
N LEU A 59 2.46 -12.77 -1.64
CA LEU A 59 2.55 -11.94 -0.45
C LEU A 59 4.02 -11.64 -0.09
N ILE A 60 4.34 -10.35 -0.03
CA ILE A 60 5.58 -9.82 0.52
C ILE A 60 5.24 -9.06 1.79
N VAL A 61 5.74 -9.53 2.93
CA VAL A 61 5.47 -8.90 4.22
C VAL A 61 6.51 -7.83 4.52
N MET A 62 6.05 -6.58 4.69
CA MET A 62 6.92 -5.44 5.02
C MET A 62 6.57 -4.85 6.39
N ARG A 63 7.55 -4.27 7.07
CA ARG A 63 7.33 -3.53 8.32
C ARG A 63 7.44 -2.04 8.07
N GLY A 64 6.35 -1.33 8.30
CA GLY A 64 6.32 0.13 8.22
C GLY A 64 7.07 0.78 9.38
N LYS A 65 7.61 1.96 9.12
CA LYS A 65 8.20 2.82 10.16
C LYS A 65 7.10 3.30 11.13
N ASN A 66 7.52 3.86 12.26
CA ASN A 66 6.60 4.45 13.21
C ASN A 66 5.75 5.55 12.54
N GLY A 67 4.43 5.41 12.60
CA GLY A 67 3.50 6.37 11.99
C GLY A 67 3.41 6.29 10.46
N GLU A 68 3.96 5.28 9.82
CA GLU A 68 3.88 5.06 8.38
C GLU A 68 2.65 4.20 8.00
N ASP A 69 2.00 4.55 6.89
CA ASP A 69 0.93 3.74 6.29
C ASP A 69 1.50 2.66 5.36
N CYS A 70 0.74 1.59 5.12
CA CYS A 70 1.21 0.48 4.30
C CYS A 70 1.36 0.85 2.83
N GLN A 71 0.59 1.83 2.33
CA GLN A 71 0.78 2.36 0.99
C GLN A 71 2.21 2.90 0.80
N SER A 72 2.66 3.78 1.71
CA SER A 72 4.01 4.35 1.68
C SER A 72 5.08 3.28 1.93
N THR A 73 4.85 2.37 2.90
CA THR A 73 5.79 1.29 3.22
C THR A 73 6.06 0.39 2.01
N CYS A 74 5.02 0.00 1.25
CA CYS A 74 5.19 -0.81 0.05
C CYS A 74 5.78 0.02 -1.11
N SER A 75 5.29 1.24 -1.35
CA SER A 75 5.72 2.06 -2.48
C SER A 75 7.20 2.46 -2.40
N ASN A 76 7.71 2.70 -1.18
CA ASN A 76 9.12 2.99 -0.93
C ASN A 76 10.05 1.83 -1.32
N GLN A 77 9.50 0.66 -1.60
CA GLN A 77 10.21 -0.57 -1.96
C GLN A 77 9.75 -1.11 -3.32
N GLU A 78 9.14 -0.25 -4.15
CA GLU A 78 8.62 -0.59 -5.48
C GLU A 78 7.58 -1.72 -5.46
N PHE A 79 6.78 -1.77 -4.41
CA PHE A 79 5.63 -2.65 -4.26
C PHE A 79 4.34 -1.86 -4.08
N ILE A 80 3.21 -2.56 -4.16
CA ILE A 80 1.89 -2.01 -3.83
C ILE A 80 1.29 -2.76 -2.65
N CYS A 81 0.55 -2.06 -1.79
CA CYS A 81 -0.19 -2.70 -0.70
C CYS A 81 -1.39 -3.48 -1.27
N GLU A 82 -1.51 -4.76 -0.90
CA GLU A 82 -2.58 -5.65 -1.32
C GLU A 82 -3.51 -5.98 -0.15
N PRO A 83 -4.69 -5.34 -0.05
CA PRO A 83 -5.58 -5.53 1.09
C PRO A 83 -6.09 -6.96 1.24
N ASP A 84 -6.21 -7.73 0.14
CA ASP A 84 -6.70 -9.10 0.18
C ASP A 84 -5.76 -10.06 0.94
N PHE A 85 -4.52 -9.63 1.17
CA PHE A 85 -3.53 -10.40 1.93
C PHE A 85 -3.45 -10.04 3.42
N PHE A 86 -4.19 -9.06 3.92
CA PHE A 86 -4.24 -8.80 5.36
C PHE A 86 -4.61 -10.02 6.22
N PRO A 87 -5.58 -10.89 5.84
CA PRO A 87 -5.90 -12.12 6.58
C PRO A 87 -4.71 -13.09 6.74
N LEU A 88 -3.71 -13.01 5.86
CA LEU A 88 -2.55 -13.88 5.87
C LEU A 88 -1.46 -13.41 6.83
N LEU A 89 -1.57 -12.18 7.34
CA LEU A 89 -0.58 -11.60 8.24
C LEU A 89 -0.76 -12.15 9.66
N SER A 90 0.21 -12.94 10.12
CA SER A 90 0.26 -13.40 11.50
C SER A 90 1.15 -12.50 12.35
N ILE A 91 0.58 -11.93 13.41
CA ILE A 91 1.34 -11.27 14.48
C ILE A 91 0.97 -11.92 15.81
N SER A 92 1.96 -12.44 16.54
CA SER A 92 1.71 -13.06 17.85
C SER A 92 1.15 -11.99 18.79
N SER A 93 -0.10 -12.16 19.22
CA SER A 93 -0.72 -11.27 20.21
C SER A 93 0.04 -11.41 21.53
N THR A 94 0.52 -10.28 22.05
CA THR A 94 1.27 -10.27 23.32
C THR A 94 0.43 -9.76 24.49
N ASN A 95 -0.81 -9.30 24.27
CA ASN A 95 -1.58 -8.64 25.33
C ASN A 95 -3.09 -8.56 25.03
N THR A 96 -3.90 -8.60 26.08
CA THR A 96 -5.36 -8.33 26.07
C THR A 96 -5.70 -6.87 25.76
N ASP A 97 -4.75 -5.95 25.88
CA ASP A 97 -4.98 -4.50 25.72
C ASP A 97 -5.50 -4.08 24.33
N CYS A 98 -5.31 -4.90 23.29
CA CYS A 98 -5.74 -4.58 21.93
C CYS A 98 -7.27 -4.62 21.74
N THR A 99 -8.04 -5.26 22.64
CA THR A 99 -9.49 -5.42 22.48
C THR A 99 -10.27 -4.13 22.72
N ASN A 100 -9.78 -3.29 23.64
CA ASN A 100 -10.45 -2.06 24.10
C ASN A 100 -10.02 -0.80 23.32
N MET A 101 -9.45 -1.00 22.13
CA MET A 101 -8.95 0.08 21.28
C MET A 101 -10.09 0.72 20.46
N THR A 102 -9.96 2.02 20.20
CA THR A 102 -10.90 2.77 19.35
C THR A 102 -10.88 2.27 17.91
N SER A 103 -11.95 2.52 17.14
CA SER A 103 -12.01 2.21 15.70
C SER A 103 -10.81 2.78 14.92
N ARG A 104 -10.35 3.99 15.29
CA ARG A 104 -9.18 4.63 14.65
C ARG A 104 -7.88 3.87 14.91
N GLN A 105 -7.72 3.28 16.10
CA GLN A 105 -6.56 2.45 16.42
C GLN A 105 -6.66 1.08 15.75
N LYS A 106 -7.85 0.50 15.65
CA LYS A 106 -8.06 -0.77 14.93
C LYS A 106 -7.68 -0.66 13.44
N LEU A 107 -7.94 0.47 12.79
CA LEU A 107 -7.56 0.72 11.39
C LEU A 107 -6.06 0.54 11.10
N VAL A 108 -5.17 0.72 12.09
CA VAL A 108 -3.72 0.55 11.87
C VAL A 108 -3.24 -0.87 12.12
N PHE A 109 -4.07 -1.78 12.62
CA PHE A 109 -3.69 -3.18 12.82
C PHE A 109 -3.59 -3.92 11.47
N PRO A 110 -2.78 -4.98 11.36
CA PRO A 110 -1.87 -5.51 12.38
C PRO A 110 -0.64 -4.62 12.59
N ALA A 111 -0.32 -4.31 13.84
CA ALA A 111 0.77 -3.39 14.17
C ALA A 111 1.42 -3.67 15.53
N LYS A 112 2.61 -3.12 15.72
CA LYS A 112 3.33 -3.10 17.00
C LYS A 112 3.50 -1.69 17.52
N MET A 113 3.38 -1.52 18.82
CA MET A 113 3.69 -0.29 19.55
C MET A 113 4.66 -0.60 20.69
N TYR A 114 5.60 0.30 20.94
CA TYR A 114 6.54 0.16 22.05
C TYR A 114 6.01 0.96 23.26
N ILE A 115 5.75 0.27 24.37
CA ILE A 115 5.20 0.85 25.61
C ILE A 115 6.09 0.43 26.77
N THR A 116 6.67 1.39 27.49
CA THR A 116 7.31 1.20 28.81
C THR A 116 8.17 -0.07 28.92
N ASN A 117 9.02 -0.31 27.91
CA ASN A 117 9.94 -1.46 27.77
C ASN A 117 9.38 -2.79 27.23
N LYS A 118 8.18 -2.82 26.66
CA LYS A 118 7.62 -3.99 25.96
C LYS A 118 6.95 -3.62 24.65
N TYR A 119 6.92 -4.56 23.72
CA TYR A 119 6.14 -4.44 22.49
C TYR A 119 4.71 -4.94 22.70
N LEU A 120 3.73 -4.05 22.54
CA LEU A 120 2.34 -4.40 22.32
C LEU A 120 2.15 -4.78 20.85
N SER A 121 1.77 -6.02 20.58
CA SER A 121 1.47 -6.49 19.22
C SER A 121 -0.04 -6.74 19.09
N CYS A 122 -0.68 -6.01 18.18
CA CYS A 122 -2.12 -6.12 17.96
C CYS A 122 -2.41 -6.74 16.58
N PRO A 123 -3.00 -7.95 16.52
CA PRO A 123 -3.52 -8.51 15.27
C PRO A 123 -4.79 -7.77 14.82
N GLN A 124 -5.16 -7.93 13.56
CA GLN A 124 -6.46 -7.49 13.04
C GLN A 124 -7.35 -8.69 12.77
N ASN A 125 -8.44 -8.80 13.52
CA ASN A 125 -9.39 -9.91 13.44
C ASN A 125 -10.67 -9.55 12.70
N ASP A 126 -10.91 -8.26 12.46
CA ASP A 126 -12.10 -7.76 11.78
C ASP A 126 -11.72 -7.19 10.40
N PRO A 127 -12.16 -7.85 9.30
CA PRO A 127 -11.85 -7.43 7.94
C PRO A 127 -12.28 -6.01 7.59
N MET A 128 -13.28 -5.45 8.28
CA MET A 128 -13.74 -4.07 8.05
C MET A 128 -12.70 -3.01 8.41
N TYR A 129 -11.67 -3.38 9.17
CA TYR A 129 -10.59 -2.47 9.56
C TYR A 129 -9.29 -2.68 8.75
N TYR A 130 -9.28 -3.56 7.76
CA TYR A 130 -8.15 -3.65 6.84
C TYR A 130 -8.01 -2.34 6.07
N SER A 131 -6.80 -1.79 6.07
CA SER A 131 -6.55 -0.47 5.47
C SER A 131 -5.11 -0.32 5.05
N CYS A 132 -4.88 -0.01 3.77
CA CYS A 132 -3.54 0.33 3.28
C CYS A 132 -3.10 1.75 3.68
N SER A 133 -4.04 2.69 3.82
CA SER A 133 -3.75 4.13 4.00
C SER A 133 -3.76 4.61 5.46
N ALA A 134 -4.27 3.80 6.39
CA ALA A 134 -4.30 4.17 7.80
C ALA A 134 -2.89 4.31 8.40
N LYS A 135 -2.70 5.35 9.21
CA LYS A 135 -1.48 5.58 9.99
C LYS A 135 -1.78 6.24 11.33
N LEU A 136 -0.94 5.92 12.31
CA LEU A 136 -1.02 6.49 13.65
C LEU A 136 0.37 6.50 14.28
N SER A 137 0.79 7.66 14.79
CA SER A 137 2.06 7.81 15.51
C SER A 137 2.11 6.85 16.70
N GLY A 138 3.29 6.29 16.97
CA GLY A 138 3.49 5.24 17.99
C GLY A 138 3.36 3.82 17.44
N TRP A 139 2.68 3.62 16.31
CA TRP A 139 2.45 2.31 15.71
C TRP A 139 3.35 2.03 14.52
N SER A 140 3.92 0.83 14.46
CA SER A 140 4.65 0.30 13.32
C SER A 140 3.85 -0.85 12.72
N ARG A 141 3.36 -0.68 11.50
CA ARG A 141 2.42 -1.60 10.85
C ARG A 141 3.15 -2.79 10.22
N LEU A 142 2.48 -3.94 10.19
CA LEU A 142 2.85 -5.05 9.32
C LEU A 142 1.99 -4.94 8.06
N CYS A 143 2.64 -4.84 6.91
CA CYS A 143 2.02 -4.43 5.66
C CYS A 143 2.07 -5.57 4.64
N PRO A 144 0.92 -5.93 4.05
CA PRO A 144 0.87 -6.91 2.98
C PRO A 144 1.17 -6.21 1.66
N CYS A 145 2.35 -6.44 1.11
CA CYS A 145 2.75 -5.91 -0.17
C CYS A 145 2.71 -7.01 -1.25
N ARG A 146 2.65 -6.59 -2.51
CA ARG A 146 2.83 -7.46 -3.67
C ARG A 146 3.63 -6.73 -4.75
N LYS A 147 4.16 -7.51 -5.68
CA LYS A 147 4.75 -6.97 -6.92
C LYS A 147 3.66 -6.47 -7.86
N TYR A 148 4.07 -5.79 -8.92
CA TYR A 148 3.23 -5.43 -10.04
C TYR A 148 4.02 -5.52 -11.35
N ILE A 149 3.32 -5.70 -12.46
CA ILE A 149 3.94 -5.64 -13.79
C ILE A 149 4.23 -4.17 -14.10
N LYS A 150 5.48 -3.86 -14.47
CA LYS A 150 5.87 -2.47 -14.83
C LYS A 150 4.95 -1.97 -15.93
N GLU A 151 4.48 -0.71 -15.81
CA GLU A 151 3.48 -0.09 -16.70
C GLU A 151 2.06 -0.70 -16.60
N ASN A 152 1.80 -1.64 -15.68
CA ASN A 152 0.47 -2.17 -15.36
C ASN A 152 0.33 -2.54 -13.88
N ILE A 153 0.10 -1.52 -13.03
CA ILE A 153 0.16 -1.67 -11.56
C ILE A 153 -0.89 -2.61 -10.97
N ALA A 154 -1.94 -2.87 -11.74
CA ALA A 154 -3.12 -3.60 -11.29
C ALA A 154 -2.96 -5.13 -11.37
N ILE A 155 -1.98 -5.60 -12.14
CA ILE A 155 -1.72 -7.03 -12.41
C ILE A 155 -0.45 -7.47 -11.70
N TYR A 156 -0.43 -8.74 -11.26
CA TYR A 156 0.66 -9.37 -10.55
C TYR A 156 0.65 -10.90 -10.67
#